data_AF-A0A0F4SNM0-F1
#
_entry.id   AF-A0A0F4SNM0-F1
#
_cell.length_a   1.000
_cell.length_b   1.000
_cell.length_c   1.000
_cell.angle_alpha   90.00
_cell.angle_beta   90.00
_cell.angle_gamma   90.00
#
_symmetry.space_group_name_H-M   'P 1'
#
loop_
_entity.id
_entity.type
_entity.pdbx_description
1 polymer ?
#
loop_
_entity_poly.entity_id
_entity_poly.type
_entity_poly.pdbx_seq_one_letter_code
_entity_poly.pdbx_strand_id
1 'polypeptide(L)'
;TVFEKNLSDGSAPDATALTQNGTFTVAALDGVTTLTVGGIAVVTAGVAAGFPQSITTPLGSTLTITGFNAATGVVSYSYTLNDNEAHPTANGTNTLPEQLAVKVVDDNGTTATGSLDV
;
A
#
# COMPACT_ATOMS: atom_id res chain seq x y z
N THR A 1 -4.01 -6.96 7.64
CA THR A 1 -3.49 -7.17 9.00
C THR A 1 -2.38 -8.18 9.00
N VAL A 2 -1.26 -7.79 9.59
CA VAL A 2 -0.05 -8.58 9.87
C VAL A 2 0.16 -8.57 11.39
N PHE A 3 0.98 -9.47 11.91
CA PHE A 3 1.23 -9.54 13.36
C PHE A 3 2.72 -9.65 13.68
N GLU A 4 3.20 -8.80 14.57
CA GLU A 4 4.60 -8.83 15.04
C GLU A 4 4.98 -10.14 15.72
N LYS A 5 4.02 -10.86 16.33
CA LYS A 5 4.29 -12.19 16.89
C LYS A 5 4.85 -13.17 15.85
N ASN A 6 4.60 -12.91 14.56
CA ASN A 6 5.06 -13.73 13.45
C ASN A 6 6.46 -13.35 12.95
N LEU A 7 7.07 -12.27 13.47
CA LEU A 7 8.47 -11.92 13.21
C LEU A 7 9.40 -13.03 13.73
N SER A 8 10.64 -13.05 13.25
CA SER A 8 11.58 -14.15 13.54
C SER A 8 11.94 -14.29 15.02
N ASP A 9 11.91 -13.19 15.76
CA ASP A 9 12.12 -13.08 17.20
C ASP A 9 10.80 -12.93 17.98
N GLY A 10 9.67 -13.01 17.27
CA GLY A 10 8.33 -12.96 17.85
C GLY A 10 7.97 -14.23 18.64
N SER A 11 6.85 -14.16 19.36
CA SER A 11 6.40 -15.26 20.21
C SER A 11 5.78 -16.45 19.47
N ALA A 12 5.45 -16.30 18.19
CA ALA A 12 4.95 -17.37 17.31
C ALA A 12 5.38 -17.12 15.85
N PRO A 13 6.70 -17.26 15.53
CA PRO A 13 7.24 -16.88 14.23
C PRO A 13 6.56 -17.60 13.06
N ASP A 14 6.17 -16.84 12.05
CA ASP A 14 5.56 -17.31 10.81
C ASP A 14 5.83 -16.31 9.68
N ALA A 15 6.93 -16.52 8.97
CA ALA A 15 7.36 -15.63 7.88
C ALA A 15 6.32 -15.52 6.76
N THR A 16 5.46 -16.53 6.57
CA THR A 16 4.44 -16.51 5.50
C THR A 16 3.26 -15.59 5.82
N ALA A 17 3.05 -15.28 7.11
CA ALA A 17 2.01 -14.40 7.59
C ALA A 17 2.47 -12.94 7.78
N LEU A 18 3.71 -12.61 7.40
CA LEU A 18 4.23 -11.24 7.41
C LEU A 18 3.84 -10.44 6.18
N THR A 19 3.42 -11.10 5.09
CA THR A 19 3.03 -10.44 3.83
C THR A 19 1.54 -10.64 3.56
N GLN A 20 0.82 -9.53 3.42
CA GLN A 20 -0.57 -9.54 2.99
C GLN A 20 -0.71 -8.92 1.60
N ASN A 21 -1.53 -9.54 0.77
CA ASN A 21 -1.90 -9.00 -0.54
C ASN A 21 -3.25 -8.30 -0.45
N GLY A 22 -3.45 -7.28 -1.29
CA GLY A 22 -4.68 -6.53 -1.36
C GLY A 22 -4.90 -5.88 -2.71
N THR A 23 -6.11 -5.35 -2.89
CA THR A 23 -6.47 -4.54 -4.04
C THR A 23 -7.36 -3.39 -3.61
N PHE A 24 -7.27 -2.28 -4.32
CA PHE A 24 -8.27 -1.21 -4.26
C PHE A 24 -8.53 -0.67 -5.67
N THR A 25 -9.59 0.10 -5.83
CA THR A 25 -9.97 0.67 -7.12
C THR A 25 -9.83 2.19 -7.07
N VAL A 26 -9.25 2.76 -8.11
CA VAL A 26 -9.37 4.19 -8.42
C VAL A 26 -10.38 4.38 -9.54
N ALA A 27 -11.22 5.40 -9.44
CA ALA A 27 -12.19 5.73 -10.48
C ALA A 27 -11.82 7.06 -11.12
N ALA A 28 -11.63 7.04 -12.44
CA ALA A 28 -11.45 8.22 -13.27
C ALA A 28 -12.18 7.93 -14.60
N LEU A 29 -13.33 8.57 -14.82
CA LEU A 29 -14.21 8.26 -15.96
C LEU A 29 -13.54 8.51 -17.31
N ASP A 30 -12.67 9.52 -17.36
CA ASP A 30 -11.91 9.91 -18.55
C ASP A 30 -10.53 9.23 -18.62
N GLY A 31 -10.26 8.26 -17.75
CA GLY A 31 -8.97 7.61 -17.62
C GLY A 31 -8.05 8.29 -16.60
N VAL A 32 -6.99 7.57 -16.22
CA VAL A 32 -6.00 8.01 -15.23
C VAL A 32 -4.79 8.60 -15.94
N THR A 33 -4.47 9.86 -15.67
CA THR A 33 -3.29 10.55 -16.22
C THR A 33 -2.12 10.51 -15.25
N THR A 34 -2.37 10.67 -13.95
CA THR A 34 -1.36 10.47 -12.90
C THR A 34 -1.96 9.67 -11.75
N LEU A 35 -1.21 8.70 -11.22
CA LEU A 35 -1.57 7.97 -10.01
C LEU A 35 -0.32 7.74 -9.16
N THR A 36 -0.38 8.17 -7.90
CA THR A 36 0.65 7.91 -6.90
C THR A 36 0.08 7.19 -5.69
N VAL A 37 0.78 6.18 -5.17
CA VAL A 37 0.37 5.39 -4.00
C VAL A 37 1.55 5.27 -3.04
N GLY A 38 1.45 5.84 -1.84
CA GLY A 38 2.54 5.85 -0.87
C GLY A 38 3.83 6.49 -1.38
N GLY A 39 3.76 7.31 -2.44
CA GLY A 39 4.93 7.86 -3.14
C GLY A 39 5.39 7.08 -4.38
N ILE A 40 4.86 5.89 -4.65
CA ILE A 40 5.11 5.12 -5.88
C ILE A 40 4.33 5.76 -7.03
N ALA A 41 5.01 6.10 -8.13
CA ALA A 41 4.37 6.57 -9.36
C ALA A 41 3.83 5.38 -10.18
N VAL A 42 2.54 5.06 -10.01
CA VAL A 42 1.87 3.93 -10.67
C VAL A 42 1.51 4.28 -12.12
N VAL A 43 1.09 5.52 -12.38
CA VAL A 43 0.81 6.05 -13.72
C VAL A 43 1.42 7.44 -13.84
N THR A 44 2.12 7.71 -14.94
CA THR A 44 2.66 9.04 -15.28
C THR A 44 2.31 9.39 -16.72
N ALA A 45 1.68 10.55 -16.93
CA ALA A 45 1.24 11.01 -18.25
C ALA A 45 0.42 9.95 -19.03
N GLY A 46 -0.49 9.27 -18.33
CA GLY A 46 -1.37 8.23 -18.89
C GLY A 46 -0.70 6.87 -19.12
N VAL A 47 0.60 6.74 -18.84
CA VAL A 47 1.35 5.49 -19.04
C VAL A 47 1.58 4.81 -17.70
N ALA A 48 1.11 3.57 -17.58
CA ALA A 48 1.37 2.74 -16.40
C ALA A 48 2.86 2.39 -16.31
N ALA A 49 3.41 2.40 -15.10
CA ALA A 49 4.79 2.01 -14.87
C ALA A 49 4.99 0.48 -14.99
N GLY A 50 6.26 0.04 -14.96
CA GLY A 50 6.58 -1.38 -14.81
C GLY A 50 6.40 -1.83 -13.36
N PHE A 51 5.88 -3.04 -13.16
CA PHE A 51 5.63 -3.64 -11.84
C PHE A 51 6.38 -4.97 -11.68
N PRO A 52 6.75 -5.34 -10.43
CA PRO A 52 6.45 -4.67 -9.17
C PRO A 52 7.30 -3.41 -8.89
N GLN A 53 6.79 -2.51 -8.06
CA GLN A 53 7.54 -1.39 -7.47
C GLN A 53 7.33 -1.35 -5.97
N SER A 54 8.37 -0.99 -5.22
CA SER A 54 8.32 -1.01 -3.75
C SER A 54 8.89 0.26 -3.13
N ILE A 55 8.40 0.58 -1.94
CA ILE A 55 8.95 1.61 -1.04
C ILE A 55 8.97 1.09 0.40
N THR A 56 9.86 1.66 1.20
CA THR A 56 9.76 1.56 2.66
C THR A 56 8.71 2.55 3.15
N THR A 57 7.74 2.08 3.92
CA THR A 57 6.67 2.91 4.48
C THR A 57 7.19 3.77 5.64
N PRO A 58 6.47 4.82 6.06
CA PRO A 58 6.86 5.63 7.21
C PRO A 58 7.14 4.84 8.49
N LEU A 59 6.45 3.71 8.71
CA LEU A 59 6.73 2.84 9.85
C LEU A 59 7.97 1.94 9.64
N GLY A 60 8.37 1.65 8.39
CA GLY A 60 9.55 0.83 8.10
C GLY A 60 9.22 -0.51 7.43
N SER A 61 7.94 -0.79 7.25
CA SER A 61 7.44 -1.92 6.47
C SER A 61 7.63 -1.70 4.96
N THR A 62 7.32 -2.70 4.14
CA THR A 62 7.43 -2.59 2.68
C THR A 62 6.06 -2.63 2.02
N LEU A 63 5.68 -1.55 1.35
CA LEU A 63 4.59 -1.54 0.38
C LEU A 63 5.15 -1.88 -1.00
N THR A 64 4.52 -2.83 -1.69
CA THR A 64 4.81 -3.16 -3.10
C THR A 64 3.55 -3.03 -3.93
N ILE A 65 3.56 -2.18 -4.95
CA ILE A 65 2.51 -2.19 -6.00
C ILE A 65 2.87 -3.27 -7.00
N THR A 66 1.99 -4.26 -7.15
CA THR A 66 2.20 -5.44 -7.99
C THR A 66 1.53 -5.34 -9.35
N GLY A 67 0.57 -4.41 -9.52
CA GLY A 67 -0.03 -4.16 -10.82
C GLY A 67 -1.07 -3.03 -10.81
N PHE A 68 -1.38 -2.55 -12.01
CA PHE A 68 -2.48 -1.63 -12.27
C PHE A 68 -3.23 -2.05 -13.54
N ASN A 69 -4.55 -2.18 -13.46
CA ASN A 69 -5.41 -2.46 -14.59
C ASN A 69 -6.14 -1.17 -15.00
N ALA A 70 -5.67 -0.54 -16.08
CA ALA A 70 -6.22 0.74 -16.55
C ALA A 70 -7.70 0.68 -16.96
N ALA A 71 -8.19 -0.48 -17.43
CA ALA A 71 -9.58 -0.64 -17.86
C ALA A 71 -10.56 -0.70 -16.67
N THR A 72 -10.12 -1.18 -15.52
CA THR A 72 -10.97 -1.36 -14.32
C THR A 72 -10.60 -0.42 -13.17
N GLY A 73 -9.44 0.24 -13.25
CA GLY A 73 -8.90 1.07 -12.17
C GLY A 73 -8.34 0.28 -10.99
N VAL A 74 -8.27 -1.05 -11.08
CA VAL A 74 -7.79 -1.90 -9.99
C VAL A 74 -6.28 -1.74 -9.83
N VAL A 75 -5.84 -1.41 -8.63
CA VAL A 75 -4.46 -1.44 -8.17
C VAL A 75 -4.29 -2.67 -7.27
N SER A 76 -3.29 -3.50 -7.57
CA SER A 76 -2.91 -4.64 -6.73
C SER A 76 -1.63 -4.30 -5.97
N TYR A 77 -1.57 -4.70 -4.70
CA TYR A 77 -0.43 -4.43 -3.84
C TYR A 77 -0.17 -5.58 -2.86
N SER A 78 1.02 -5.59 -2.28
CA SER A 78 1.35 -6.33 -1.07
C SER A 78 1.96 -5.41 -0.01
N TYR A 79 1.74 -5.74 1.25
CA TYR A 79 2.36 -5.09 2.40
C TYR A 79 3.08 -6.15 3.22
N THR A 80 4.35 -5.90 3.54
CA THR A 80 5.18 -6.80 4.35
C THR A 80 5.66 -6.10 5.61
N LEU A 81 5.32 -6.68 6.77
CA LEU A 81 5.89 -6.27 8.06
C LEU A 81 7.35 -6.72 8.13
N ASN A 82 8.25 -5.77 8.27
CA ASN A 82 9.69 -6.05 8.27
C ASN A 82 10.28 -6.17 9.68
N ASP A 83 9.72 -5.43 10.63
CA ASP A 83 10.24 -5.34 12.00
C ASP A 83 9.11 -5.01 12.98
N ASN A 84 9.41 -5.05 14.28
CA ASN A 84 8.49 -4.64 15.32
C ASN A 84 8.40 -3.11 15.41
N GLU A 85 7.22 -2.59 15.73
CA GLU A 85 6.99 -1.15 15.79
C GLU A 85 6.87 -0.62 17.23
N ALA A 86 7.02 0.69 17.35
CA ALA A 86 6.76 1.38 18.60
C ALA A 86 5.25 1.57 18.80
N HIS A 87 4.67 0.85 19.77
CA HIS A 87 3.25 0.98 20.12
C HIS A 87 3.01 1.92 21.29
N PRO A 88 1.85 2.61 21.33
CA PRO A 88 1.38 3.25 22.55
C PRO A 88 1.27 2.22 23.68
N THR A 89 1.65 2.61 24.90
CA THR A 89 1.51 1.75 26.08
C THR A 89 0.06 1.33 26.26
N ALA A 90 -0.21 0.06 26.05
CA ALA A 90 -1.51 -0.57 26.28
C ALA A 90 -1.30 -1.94 26.93
N ASN A 91 -2.29 -2.41 27.69
CA ASN A 91 -2.26 -3.77 28.22
C ASN A 91 -2.69 -4.74 27.12
N GLY A 92 -1.79 -5.62 26.67
CA GLY A 92 -2.09 -6.69 25.72
C GLY A 92 -1.90 -6.31 24.25
N THR A 93 -2.51 -7.10 23.36
CA THR A 93 -2.43 -6.88 21.90
C THR A 93 -3.15 -5.60 21.51
N ASN A 94 -2.53 -4.77 20.69
CA ASN A 94 -3.10 -3.55 20.13
C ASN A 94 -2.92 -3.55 18.60
N THR A 95 -3.48 -2.53 17.96
CA THR A 95 -3.41 -2.33 16.51
C THR A 95 -2.74 -1.01 16.21
N LEU A 96 -1.80 -1.02 15.26
CA LEU A 96 -1.17 0.20 14.73
C LEU A 96 -1.54 0.35 13.26
N PRO A 97 -2.50 1.24 12.91
CA PRO A 97 -2.86 1.47 11.52
C PRO A 97 -1.79 2.28 10.82
N GLU A 98 -1.48 1.93 9.57
CA GLU A 98 -0.69 2.79 8.68
C GLU A 98 -1.55 3.27 7.51
N GLN A 99 -1.51 4.57 7.23
CA GLN A 99 -2.27 5.20 6.14
C GLN A 99 -1.30 5.78 5.11
N LEU A 100 -1.34 5.25 3.89
CA LEU A 100 -0.45 5.63 2.80
C LEU A 100 -1.22 6.49 1.79
N ALA A 101 -0.73 7.68 1.49
CA ALA A 101 -1.44 8.61 0.62
C ALA A 101 -1.64 8.05 -0.80
N VAL A 102 -2.86 8.18 -1.32
CA VAL A 102 -3.23 7.88 -2.71
C VAL A 102 -3.68 9.18 -3.36
N LYS A 103 -3.15 9.48 -4.55
CA LYS A 103 -3.58 10.63 -5.35
C LYS A 103 -3.74 10.21 -6.80
N VAL A 104 -4.87 10.57 -7.40
CA VAL A 104 -5.16 10.35 -8.81
C VAL A 104 -5.51 11.68 -9.48
N VAL A 105 -5.08 11.84 -10.73
CA VAL A 105 -5.46 12.94 -11.62
C VAL A 105 -5.97 12.32 -12.91
N ASP A 106 -7.16 12.72 -13.35
CA ASP A 106 -7.75 12.28 -14.63
C ASP A 106 -7.34 13.17 -15.81
N ASP A 107 -7.80 12.84 -17.01
CA ASP A 107 -7.39 13.51 -18.25
C ASP A 107 -7.94 14.93 -18.41
N ASN A 108 -8.99 15.28 -17.66
CA ASN A 108 -9.52 16.64 -17.59
C ASN A 108 -8.84 17.49 -16.47
N GLY A 109 -7.93 16.88 -15.70
CA GLY A 109 -7.18 17.53 -14.63
C GLY A 109 -7.85 17.47 -13.25
N THR A 110 -8.99 16.77 -13.12
CA THR A 110 -9.64 16.57 -11.81
C THR A 110 -8.75 15.72 -10.93
N THR A 111 -8.55 16.19 -9.70
CA THR A 111 -7.74 15.49 -8.69
C THR A 111 -8.63 14.88 -7.62
N ALA A 112 -8.38 13.61 -7.29
CA ALA A 112 -8.91 12.98 -6.09
C ALA A 112 -7.79 12.44 -5.21
N THR A 113 -8.00 12.45 -3.90
CA THR A 113 -7.06 11.96 -2.89
C THR A 113 -7.76 11.00 -1.94
N GLY A 114 -7.03 10.00 -1.46
CA GLY A 114 -7.48 9.07 -0.43
C GLY A 114 -6.29 8.48 0.32
N SER A 115 -6.55 7.45 1.12
CA SER A 115 -5.52 6.65 1.79
C SER A 115 -5.69 5.18 1.45
N LEU A 116 -4.56 4.48 1.42
CA LEU A 116 -4.50 3.04 1.54
C LEU A 116 -4.20 2.72 3.01
N ASP A 117 -5.16 2.11 3.68
CA ASP A 117 -5.05 1.73 5.10
C ASP A 117 -4.64 0.24 5.18
N VAL A 118 -3.58 -0.07 5.91
CA VAL A 118 -2.99 -1.43 6.03
C VAL A 118 -2.87 -1.92 7.47
#